data_AF-A0A6N8ANV4-F1
#
_entry.id   AF-A0A6N8ANV4-F1
#
_cell.length_a   1.000
_cell.length_b   1.000
_cell.length_c   1.000
_cell.angle_alpha   90.00
_cell.angle_beta   90.00
_cell.angle_gamma   90.00
#
_symmetry.space_group_name_H-M   'P 1'
#
loop_
_entity.id
_entity.type
_entity.pdbx_description
1 polymer ?
#
loop_
_entity_poly.entity_id
_entity_poly.type
_entity_poly.pdbx_seq_one_letter_code
_entity_poly.pdbx_strand_id
1 'polypeptide(L)'
;PRMAPDAPAAPPLARPAPRRAGVRLPDRLQIALLRASGCNPNDPQTRALMDSWPLDELRANPAAKRALWPHLRELRRKQRQ
;
A
#
# COMPACT_ATOMS: atom_id res chain seq x y z
N PRO A 1 3.00 -13.79 28.02
CA PRO A 1 2.26 -12.58 27.59
C PRO A 1 3.20 -11.46 27.12
N ARG A 2 3.22 -11.14 25.82
CA ARG A 2 4.00 -10.00 25.30
C ARG A 2 3.19 -9.23 24.25
N MET A 3 2.42 -8.26 24.72
CA MET A 3 1.95 -7.14 23.90
C MET A 3 3.03 -6.06 23.92
N ALA A 4 3.56 -5.69 22.75
CA ALA A 4 4.20 -4.40 22.53
C ALA A 4 3.67 -3.84 21.21
N PRO A 5 2.99 -2.67 21.21
CA PRO A 5 2.50 -2.03 20.01
C PRO A 5 3.58 -1.09 19.48
N ASP A 6 4.30 -1.48 18.43
CA ASP A 6 5.20 -0.55 17.73
C ASP A 6 4.79 -0.40 16.27
N ALA A 7 4.09 0.70 16.02
CA ALA A 7 4.02 1.42 14.76
C ALA A 7 3.71 2.86 15.16
N PRO A 8 4.60 3.82 14.88
CA PRO A 8 4.59 4.38 13.53
C PRO A 8 5.98 4.84 13.06
N ALA A 9 6.59 4.13 12.11
CA ALA A 9 7.69 4.69 11.33
C ALA A 9 7.11 5.30 10.05
N ALA A 10 6.71 6.57 10.11
CA ALA A 10 6.53 7.40 8.92
C ALA A 10 7.92 7.92 8.51
N PRO A 11 8.49 7.52 7.36
CA PRO A 11 9.71 8.16 6.88
C PRO A 11 9.36 9.47 6.14
N PRO A 12 10.32 10.41 6.05
CA PRO A 12 10.09 11.75 5.51
C PRO A 12 9.71 11.69 4.01
N LEU A 13 8.97 12.72 3.59
CA LEU A 13 8.65 13.03 2.20
C LEU A 13 9.91 13.05 1.32
N ALA A 14 10.24 11.92 0.69
CA ALA A 14 11.27 11.85 -0.33
C ALA A 14 10.72 12.47 -1.63
N ARG A 15 11.35 13.59 -2.02
CA ARG A 15 11.13 14.38 -3.25
C ARG A 15 11.12 13.48 -4.50
N PRO A 16 10.42 13.86 -5.58
CA PRO A 16 10.17 12.98 -6.72
C PRO A 16 11.45 12.77 -7.54
N ALA A 17 11.90 11.52 -7.64
CA ALA A 17 12.87 11.13 -8.65
C ALA A 17 12.14 10.94 -9.99
N PRO A 18 12.51 11.67 -11.06
CA PRO A 18 12.14 11.31 -12.43
C PRO A 18 13.18 10.35 -13.00
N ARG A 19 12.75 9.59 -14.01
CA ARG A 19 13.50 8.64 -14.85
C ARG A 19 13.57 7.19 -14.34
N ARG A 20 12.66 6.38 -14.89
CA ARG A 20 12.98 5.16 -15.63
C ARG A 20 11.74 4.72 -16.42
N ALA A 21 11.76 5.06 -17.70
CA ALA A 21 10.98 4.38 -18.72
C ALA A 21 11.47 2.92 -18.83
N GLY A 22 10.56 1.96 -19.00
CA GLY A 22 10.89 0.65 -19.58
C GLY A 22 10.74 -0.60 -18.73
N VAL A 23 10.44 -0.50 -17.44
CA VAL A 23 9.95 -1.66 -16.66
C VAL A 23 8.51 -1.34 -16.30
N ARG A 24 7.56 -2.27 -16.49
CA ARG A 24 6.21 -2.18 -15.90
C ARG A 24 6.36 -2.26 -14.38
N LEU A 25 6.95 -1.22 -13.79
CA LEU A 25 7.09 -1.07 -12.36
C LEU A 25 5.66 -1.04 -11.80
N PRO A 26 5.39 -1.74 -10.69
CA PRO A 26 4.11 -1.63 -10.02
C PRO A 26 3.80 -0.15 -9.79
N ASP A 27 2.54 0.17 -10.00
CA ASP A 27 2.12 1.53 -10.27
C ASP A 27 2.52 2.46 -9.11
N ARG A 28 2.91 3.72 -9.36
CA ARG A 28 3.39 4.61 -8.27
C ARG A 28 2.33 4.79 -7.18
N LEU A 29 1.06 4.75 -7.57
CA LEU A 29 -0.08 4.75 -6.66
C LEU A 29 -0.13 3.47 -5.80
N GLN A 30 0.11 2.31 -6.40
CA GLN A 30 0.19 1.03 -5.68
C GLN A 30 1.30 1.06 -4.63
N ILE A 31 2.50 1.50 -5.01
CA ILE A 31 3.65 1.61 -4.08
C ILE A 31 3.33 2.60 -2.94
N ALA A 32 2.72 3.75 -3.24
CA ALA A 32 2.33 4.73 -2.22
C ALA A 32 1.28 4.19 -1.25
N LEU A 33 0.25 3.49 -1.76
CA LEU A 33 -0.78 2.85 -0.95
C LEU A 33 -0.20 1.75 -0.06
N LEU A 34 0.67 0.88 -0.60
CA LEU A 34 1.37 -0.15 0.18
C LEU A 34 2.19 0.46 1.30
N ARG A 35 3.00 1.48 0.99
CA ARG A 35 3.84 2.17 1.97
C ARG A 35 2.99 2.83 3.06
N ALA A 36 1.91 3.52 2.70
CA ALA A 36 1.00 4.16 3.65
C ALA A 36 0.27 3.14 4.54
N SER A 37 0.02 1.95 4.01
CA SER A 37 -0.72 0.90 4.71
C SER A 37 0.19 0.03 5.56
N GLY A 38 1.47 -0.09 5.19
CA GLY A 38 2.43 -0.99 5.80
C GLY A 38 2.22 -2.47 5.40
N CYS A 39 1.60 -2.73 4.25
CA CYS A 39 1.41 -4.10 3.74
C CYS A 39 2.67 -4.59 3.03
N ASN A 40 3.02 -5.88 3.22
CA ASN A 40 4.18 -6.47 2.57
C ASN A 40 3.87 -6.83 1.10
N PRO A 41 4.56 -6.27 0.09
CA PRO A 41 4.34 -6.63 -1.31
C PRO A 41 4.74 -8.06 -1.67
N ASN A 42 5.46 -8.77 -0.79
CA ASN A 42 5.80 -10.19 -1.00
C ASN A 42 4.72 -11.15 -0.51
N ASP A 43 3.74 -10.65 0.25
CA ASP A 43 2.63 -11.45 0.73
C ASP A 43 1.66 -11.76 -0.43
N PRO A 44 1.27 -13.04 -0.64
CA PRO A 44 0.42 -13.42 -1.77
C PRO A 44 -0.98 -12.78 -1.69
N GLN A 45 -1.52 -12.59 -0.49
CA GLN A 45 -2.82 -11.94 -0.31
C GLN A 45 -2.76 -10.44 -0.68
N THR A 46 -1.66 -9.77 -0.33
CA THR A 46 -1.39 -8.40 -0.75
C THR A 46 -1.21 -8.30 -2.27
N ARG A 47 -0.49 -9.23 -2.90
CA ARG A 47 -0.31 -9.26 -4.37
C ARG A 47 -1.62 -9.46 -5.11
N ALA A 48 -2.47 -10.40 -4.67
CA ALA A 48 -3.78 -10.64 -5.26
C ALA A 48 -4.69 -9.40 -5.14
N LEU A 49 -4.66 -8.73 -3.98
CA LEU A 49 -5.40 -7.50 -3.77
C LEU A 49 -4.90 -6.37 -4.69
N MET A 50 -3.57 -6.22 -4.85
CA MET A 50 -2.98 -5.23 -5.74
C MET A 50 -3.39 -5.43 -7.20
N ASP A 51 -3.42 -6.68 -7.66
CA ASP A 51 -3.83 -7.03 -9.03
C ASP A 51 -5.30 -6.66 -9.27
N SER A 52 -6.16 -6.84 -8.27
CA SER A 52 -7.58 -6.50 -8.36
C SER A 52 -7.90 -5.00 -8.18
N TRP A 53 -6.92 -4.13 -7.94
CA TRP A 53 -7.19 -2.70 -7.72
C TRP A 53 -7.57 -1.98 -9.01
N PRO A 54 -8.73 -1.29 -9.05
CA PRO A 54 -9.09 -0.44 -10.18
C PRO A 54 -8.29 0.87 -10.09
N LEU A 55 -7.05 0.86 -10.59
CA LEU A 55 -6.12 2.00 -10.47
C LEU A 55 -6.65 3.28 -11.11
N ASP A 56 -7.43 3.17 -12.18
CA ASP A 56 -8.05 4.30 -12.87
C ASP A 56 -9.09 4.99 -11.98
N GLU A 57 -9.99 4.21 -11.39
CA GLU A 57 -10.99 4.70 -10.43
C GLU A 57 -10.34 5.23 -9.15
N LEU A 58 -9.31 4.55 -8.65
CA LEU A 58 -8.55 5.03 -7.50
C LEU A 58 -7.84 6.35 -7.81
N ARG A 59 -7.43 6.62 -9.06
CA ARG A 59 -6.84 7.91 -9.44
C ARG A 59 -7.87 9.02 -9.52
N ALA A 60 -9.03 8.75 -10.12
CA ALA A 60 -10.10 9.72 -10.29
C ALA A 60 -10.87 10.02 -8.99
N ASN A 61 -10.98 9.02 -8.09
CA ASN A 61 -11.85 9.10 -6.93
C ASN A 61 -11.09 8.96 -5.58
N PRO A 62 -10.97 10.05 -4.78
CA PRO A 62 -10.37 9.98 -3.46
C PRO A 62 -11.20 9.19 -2.44
N ALA A 63 -12.52 9.01 -2.64
CA ALA A 63 -13.37 8.18 -1.80
C ALA A 63 -13.08 6.69 -2.00
N ALA A 64 -12.80 6.26 -3.24
CA ALA A 64 -12.43 4.88 -3.55
C ALA A 64 -11.15 4.46 -2.82
N LYS A 65 -10.13 5.35 -2.76
CA LYS A 65 -8.93 5.11 -1.94
C LYS A 65 -9.25 4.94 -0.45
N ARG A 66 -10.19 5.74 0.09
CA ARG A 66 -10.60 5.66 1.50
C ARG A 66 -11.38 4.39 1.81
N ALA A 67 -12.22 3.91 0.88
CA ALA A 67 -12.92 2.63 1.01
C ALA A 67 -11.97 1.43 1.04
N LEU A 68 -10.79 1.57 0.41
CA LEU A 68 -9.73 0.56 0.40
C LEU A 68 -8.95 0.47 1.73
N TRP A 69 -8.84 1.58 2.47
CA TRP A 69 -8.07 1.66 3.71
C TRP A 69 -8.46 0.69 4.83
N PRO A 70 -9.75 0.44 5.16
CA PRO A 70 -10.10 -0.56 6.17
C PRO A 70 -9.63 -1.97 5.80
N HIS A 71 -9.81 -2.40 4.54
CA HIS A 71 -9.33 -3.70 4.04
C HIS A 71 -7.82 -3.84 4.20
N LEU A 72 -7.06 -2.79 3.85
CA LEU A 72 -5.61 -2.74 4.00
C LEU A 72 -5.16 -2.82 5.47
N ARG A 73 -5.89 -2.16 6.39
CA ARG A 73 -5.60 -2.20 7.82
C ARG A 73 -5.86 -3.57 8.44
N GLU A 74 -6.90 -4.28 8.00
CA GLU A 74 -7.17 -5.66 8.41
C GLU A 74 -6.06 -6.60 7.93
N LEU A 75 -5.63 -6.44 6.67
CA LEU A 75 -4.52 -7.19 6.09
C LEU A 75 -3.22 -6.97 6.89
N ARG A 76 -2.92 -5.72 7.27
CA ARG A 76 -1.78 -5.43 8.16
C ARG A 76 -1.92 -6.08 9.53
N ARG A 77 -3.13 -6.10 10.11
CA ARG A 77 -3.35 -6.76 11.41
C ARG A 77 -3.06 -8.26 11.31
N LYS A 78 -3.52 -8.91 10.23
CA LYS A 78 -3.26 -10.32 9.96
C LYS A 78 -1.78 -10.62 9.73
N GLN A 79 -1.05 -9.73 9.04
CA GLN A 79 0.39 -9.89 8.80
C GLN A 79 1.27 -9.62 10.04
N ARG A 80 0.76 -8.92 11.06
CA ARG A 80 1.48 -8.67 12.32
C ARG A 80 1.21 -9.72 13.40
N GLN A 81 0.21 -10.57 13.22
CA GLN A 81 -0.06 -11.72 14.09
C GLN A 81 0.73 -12.93 13.61
#